data_AF-A0A5E6MLJ7-F1
#
_entry.id   AF-A0A5E6MLJ7-F1
#
_cell.length_a   1.000
_cell.length_b   1.000
_cell.length_c   1.000
_cell.angle_alpha   90.00
_cell.angle_beta   90.00
_cell.angle_gamma   90.00
#
_symmetry.space_group_name_H-M   'P 1'
#
loop_
_entity.id
_entity.type
_entity.pdbx_description
1 polymer ?
#
loop_
_entity_poly.entity_id
_entity_poly.type
_entity_poly.pdbx_seq_one_letter_code
_entity_poly.pdbx_strand_id
1 'polypeptide(L)'
;MPIEKDYARTAAKEDRPSAGTGVAPSATTFVWVLLLLVLPSMGVSFLTRSLAQAEEEAAKLGLAERVTRLEALRKADREALGSYRWIDRDKGVIALPIERAMELEEEKLKSKPVGPSAVLLPGALLRQPPPPSAPKP
;
A
#
# COMPACT_ATOMS: atom_id res chain seq x y z
N MET A 1 -105.24 -23.66 -25.09
CA MET A 1 -105.32 -22.65 -24.00
C MET A 1 -105.82 -23.36 -22.75
N PRO A 2 -105.35 -23.07 -21.52
CA PRO A 2 -104.19 -22.30 -21.06
C PRO A 2 -103.15 -23.18 -20.29
N ILE A 3 -101.83 -22.97 -20.31
CA ILE A 3 -100.94 -21.95 -19.69
C ILE A 3 -100.61 -22.22 -18.21
N GLU A 4 -99.34 -22.55 -17.94
CA GLU A 4 -98.44 -22.12 -16.82
C GLU A 4 -97.22 -23.08 -16.87
N LYS A 5 -95.99 -22.76 -17.30
CA LYS A 5 -95.12 -21.57 -17.28
C LYS A 5 -94.78 -21.05 -15.88
N ASP A 6 -94.08 -21.88 -15.12
CA ASP A 6 -93.16 -21.41 -14.07
C ASP A 6 -91.88 -20.84 -14.70
N TYR A 7 -92.02 -19.61 -15.21
CA TYR A 7 -90.93 -18.68 -15.46
C TYR A 7 -91.08 -17.52 -14.46
N ALA A 8 -90.39 -17.60 -13.33
CA ALA A 8 -90.04 -16.45 -12.52
C ALA A 8 -88.63 -16.69 -11.95
N ARG A 9 -87.60 -16.13 -12.58
CA ARG A 9 -87.11 -14.77 -12.33
C ARG A 9 -86.40 -14.67 -10.99
N THR A 10 -85.08 -14.85 -11.04
CA THR A 10 -84.13 -13.86 -10.51
C THR A 10 -82.96 -13.76 -11.48
N ALA A 11 -83.12 -12.88 -12.45
CA ALA A 11 -82.02 -12.33 -13.22
C ALA A 11 -81.29 -11.26 -12.38
N ALA A 12 -79.99 -11.15 -12.65
CA ALA A 12 -79.16 -9.95 -12.52
C ALA A 12 -78.80 -9.44 -11.11
N LYS A 13 -77.52 -9.57 -10.75
CA LYS A 13 -76.56 -8.43 -10.84
C LYS A 13 -75.13 -8.96 -10.56
N GLU A 14 -74.21 -9.00 -11.52
CA GLU A 14 -73.35 -7.90 -12.01
C GLU A 14 -72.20 -7.55 -11.04
N ASP A 15 -71.00 -7.59 -11.61
CA ASP A 15 -69.79 -6.83 -11.30
C ASP A 15 -68.79 -7.25 -10.18
N ARG A 16 -67.67 -7.83 -10.69
CA ARG A 16 -66.24 -7.56 -10.36
C ARG A 16 -65.65 -8.15 -9.07
N PRO A 17 -64.30 -8.28 -8.96
CA PRO A 17 -63.24 -8.06 -9.96
C PRO A 17 -62.37 -9.30 -10.26
N SER A 18 -61.95 -9.33 -11.53
CA SER A 18 -60.68 -9.85 -12.04
C SER A 18 -59.53 -9.87 -11.03
N ALA A 19 -58.80 -10.99 -11.06
CA ALA A 19 -57.36 -11.09 -10.90
C ALA A 19 -56.74 -10.36 -9.70
N GLY A 20 -56.80 -11.04 -8.56
CA GLY A 20 -55.80 -10.90 -7.52
C GLY A 20 -55.27 -12.28 -7.18
N THR A 21 -54.49 -12.90 -8.07
CA THR A 21 -53.66 -14.05 -7.67
C THR A 21 -52.64 -13.50 -6.70
N GLY A 22 -53.02 -13.42 -5.42
CA GLY A 22 -52.09 -13.25 -4.33
C GLY A 22 -51.18 -14.47 -4.36
N VAL A 23 -50.05 -14.34 -5.04
CA VAL A 23 -48.98 -15.34 -4.97
C VAL A 23 -48.47 -15.26 -3.55
N ALA A 24 -49.07 -16.06 -2.66
CA ALA A 24 -48.50 -16.30 -1.35
C ALA A 24 -47.06 -16.77 -1.60
N PRO A 25 -46.04 -16.10 -1.03
CA PRO A 25 -44.67 -16.42 -1.35
C PRO A 25 -44.39 -17.84 -0.82
N SER A 26 -44.36 -18.80 -1.74
CA SER A 26 -43.96 -20.17 -1.44
C SER A 26 -42.48 -20.16 -1.02
N ALA A 27 -42.04 -21.14 -0.23
CA ALA A 27 -40.64 -21.26 0.17
C ALA A 27 -39.67 -21.14 -1.02
N THR A 28 -40.10 -21.59 -2.20
CA THR A 28 -39.36 -21.52 -3.47
C THR A 28 -39.10 -20.09 -3.96
N THR A 29 -40.03 -19.14 -3.77
CA THR A 29 -39.79 -17.73 -4.15
C THR A 29 -38.77 -17.07 -3.22
N PHE A 30 -38.77 -17.42 -1.93
CA PHE A 30 -37.73 -16.96 -1.00
C PHE A 30 -36.35 -17.54 -1.36
N VAL A 31 -36.29 -18.80 -1.74
CA VAL A 31 -35.06 -19.43 -2.23
C VAL A 31 -34.54 -18.75 -3.49
N TRP A 32 -35.41 -18.43 -4.45
CA TRP A 32 -35.02 -17.71 -5.67
C TRP A 32 -34.56 -16.29 -5.40
N VAL A 33 -35.23 -15.54 -4.52
CA VAL A 33 -34.82 -14.18 -4.13
C VAL A 33 -33.49 -14.21 -3.40
N LEU A 34 -33.29 -15.16 -2.49
CA LEU A 34 -32.03 -15.31 -1.76
C LEU A 34 -30.89 -15.72 -2.69
N LEU A 35 -31.14 -16.62 -3.65
CA LEU A 35 -30.18 -16.98 -4.69
C LEU A 35 -29.82 -15.77 -5.56
N LEU A 36 -30.82 -14.98 -5.99
CA LEU A 36 -30.63 -13.79 -6.81
C LEU A 36 -29.86 -12.70 -6.07
N LEU A 37 -29.91 -12.66 -4.74
CA LEU A 37 -29.11 -11.74 -3.93
C LEU A 37 -27.69 -12.29 -3.68
N VAL A 38 -27.57 -13.57 -3.32
CA VAL A 38 -26.29 -14.18 -2.94
C VAL A 38 -25.38 -14.36 -4.15
N LEU A 39 -25.89 -14.80 -5.30
CA LEU A 39 -25.08 -15.06 -6.49
C LEU A 39 -24.29 -13.82 -6.97
N PRO A 40 -24.91 -12.63 -7.17
CA PRO A 40 -24.15 -11.43 -7.54
C PRO A 40 -23.28 -10.91 -6.39
N SER A 41 -23.73 -11.02 -5.13
CA SER A 41 -22.91 -10.63 -3.98
C SER A 41 -21.63 -11.45 -3.89
N MET A 42 -21.71 -12.76 -4.12
CA MET A 42 -20.57 -13.67 -4.16
C MET A 42 -19.66 -13.36 -5.35
N GLY A 43 -20.23 -13.07 -6.53
CA GLY A 43 -19.48 -12.66 -7.71
C GLY A 43 -18.69 -11.36 -7.49
N VAL A 44 -19.33 -10.32 -6.94
CA VAL A 44 -18.67 -9.04 -6.62
C VAL A 44 -17.63 -9.21 -5.52
N SER A 45 -17.91 -10.01 -4.50
CA SER A 45 -16.95 -10.32 -3.43
C SER A 45 -15.73 -11.08 -3.95
N PHE A 46 -15.93 -12.03 -4.87
CA PHE A 46 -14.84 -12.75 -5.52
C PHE A 46 -14.02 -11.82 -6.39
N LEU A 47 -14.67 -10.94 -7.17
CA LEU A 47 -14.00 -10.00 -8.06
C LEU A 47 -13.15 -8.99 -7.28
N THR A 48 -13.73 -8.36 -6.25
CA THR A 48 -13.02 -7.41 -5.38
C THR A 48 -11.84 -8.04 -4.64
N ARG A 49 -12.00 -9.27 -4.15
CA ARG A 49 -10.88 -10.02 -3.52
C ARG A 49 -9.80 -10.38 -4.52
N SER A 50 -10.16 -10.79 -5.75
CA SER A 50 -9.19 -11.13 -6.79
C SER A 50 -8.35 -9.92 -7.23
N LEU A 51 -8.96 -8.74 -7.34
CA LEU A 51 -8.26 -7.50 -7.67
C LEU A 51 -7.31 -7.08 -6.54
N ALA A 52 -7.75 -7.17 -5.28
CA ALA A 52 -6.89 -6.88 -4.14
C ALA A 52 -5.67 -7.82 -4.05
N GLN A 53 -5.84 -9.11 -4.36
CA GLN A 53 -4.72 -10.07 -4.41
C GLN A 53 -3.74 -9.73 -5.55
N ALA A 54 -4.24 -9.33 -6.72
CA ALA A 54 -3.39 -8.95 -7.84
C ALA A 54 -2.54 -7.70 -7.54
N GLU A 55 -3.11 -6.71 -6.84
CA GLU A 55 -2.37 -5.53 -6.40
C GLU A 55 -1.30 -5.87 -5.37
N GLU A 56 -1.58 -6.78 -4.43
CA GLU A 56 -0.63 -7.20 -3.41
C GLU A 56 0.56 -7.96 -4.03
N GLU A 57 0.31 -8.82 -5.03
CA GLU A 57 1.36 -9.50 -5.79
C GLU A 57 2.20 -8.51 -6.60
N ALA A 58 1.57 -7.54 -7.29
CA ALA A 58 2.28 -6.50 -8.01
C ALA A 58 3.15 -5.63 -7.08
N ALA A 59 2.65 -5.29 -5.89
CA ALA A 59 3.40 -4.56 -4.88
C ALA A 59 4.61 -5.36 -4.37
N LYS A 60 4.44 -6.66 -4.12
CA LYS A 60 5.53 -7.56 -3.72
C LYS A 60 6.60 -7.67 -4.80
N LEU A 61 6.20 -7.82 -6.07
CA LEU A 61 7.13 -7.85 -7.20
C LEU A 61 7.90 -6.54 -7.34
N GLY A 62 7.21 -5.40 -7.25
CA GLY A 62 7.86 -4.08 -7.31
C GLY A 62 8.84 -3.84 -6.16
N LEU A 63 8.52 -4.30 -4.94
CA LEU A 63 9.45 -4.26 -3.81
C LEU A 63 10.66 -5.17 -4.03
N ALA A 64 10.45 -6.40 -4.50
CA ALA A 64 11.52 -7.35 -4.80
C ALA A 64 12.47 -6.81 -5.89
N GLU A 65 11.94 -6.20 -6.95
CA GLU A 65 12.75 -5.57 -8.00
C GLU A 65 13.60 -4.42 -7.45
N ARG A 66 13.03 -3.57 -6.59
CA ARG A 66 13.79 -2.49 -5.93
C ARG A 66 14.91 -3.02 -5.05
N VAL A 67 14.64 -4.06 -4.26
CA VAL A 67 15.63 -4.67 -3.37
C VAL A 67 16.77 -5.29 -4.18
N THR A 68 16.45 -6.10 -5.19
CA THR A 68 17.47 -6.71 -6.07
C THR A 68 18.32 -5.68 -6.79
N ARG A 69 17.72 -4.58 -7.27
CA ARG A 69 18.46 -3.46 -7.86
C ARG A 69 19.38 -2.77 -6.85
N LEU A 70 18.93 -2.54 -5.63
CA LEU A 70 19.75 -1.97 -4.56
C LEU A 70 20.91 -2.88 -4.18
N GLU A 71 20.70 -4.19 -4.13
CA GLU A 71 21.75 -5.18 -3.86
C GLU A 71 22.80 -5.20 -4.98
N ALA A 72 22.36 -5.14 -6.25
CA ALA A 72 23.25 -5.05 -7.40
C ALA A 72 24.13 -3.78 -7.35
N LEU A 73 23.53 -2.63 -7.04
CA LEU A 73 24.27 -1.36 -6.88
C LEU A 73 25.28 -1.46 -5.73
N ARG A 74 24.85 -1.94 -4.56
CA ARG A 74 25.75 -2.13 -3.40
C ARG A 74 26.91 -3.09 -3.71
N LYS A 75 26.66 -4.13 -4.51
CA LYS A 75 27.71 -5.06 -4.93
C LYS A 75 28.71 -4.37 -5.86
N ALA A 76 28.23 -3.64 -6.86
CA ALA A 76 29.09 -2.87 -7.77
C ALA A 76 29.92 -1.81 -7.03
N ASP A 77 29.31 -1.11 -6.07
CA ASP A 77 30.00 -0.12 -5.24
C ASP A 77 31.11 -0.77 -4.40
N ARG A 78 30.81 -1.91 -3.74
CA ARG A 78 31.82 -2.64 -2.97
C ARG A 78 32.99 -3.12 -3.82
N GLU A 79 32.72 -3.60 -5.03
CA GLU A 79 33.77 -4.04 -5.96
C GLU A 79 34.63 -2.86 -6.44
N ALA A 80 34.00 -1.73 -6.76
CA ALA A 80 34.69 -0.51 -7.19
C ALA A 80 35.54 0.12 -6.08
N LEU A 81 35.11 0.00 -4.81
CA LEU A 81 35.80 0.57 -3.64
C LEU A 81 36.80 -0.38 -2.99
N GLY A 82 36.66 -1.70 -3.16
CA GLY A 82 37.50 -2.71 -2.51
C GLY A 82 38.68 -3.20 -3.36
N SER A 83 38.86 -2.69 -4.58
CA SER A 83 39.87 -3.17 -5.52
C SER A 83 40.81 -2.07 -5.99
N TYR A 84 42.04 -2.47 -6.31
CA TYR A 84 43.00 -1.60 -6.98
C TYR A 84 42.63 -1.50 -8.46
N ARG A 85 42.54 -0.27 -8.98
CA ARG A 85 42.30 -0.03 -10.40
C ARG A 85 43.00 1.22 -10.90
N TRP A 86 43.34 1.23 -12.18
CA TRP A 86 43.82 2.42 -12.86
C TRP A 86 42.64 3.34 -13.19
N ILE A 87 42.70 4.62 -12.80
CA ILE A 87 41.73 5.65 -13.22
C ILE A 87 42.25 6.34 -14.48
N ASP A 88 43.52 6.72 -14.48
CA ASP A 88 44.18 7.37 -15.60
C ASP A 88 45.65 6.89 -15.64
N ARG A 89 45.97 6.04 -16.61
CA ARG A 89 47.32 5.45 -16.72
C ARG A 89 48.35 6.47 -17.18
N ASP A 90 47.95 7.39 -18.06
CA ASP A 90 48.85 8.39 -18.63
C ASP A 90 49.29 9.40 -17.56
N LYS A 91 48.37 9.72 -16.63
CA LYS A 91 48.65 10.60 -15.48
C LYS A 91 49.17 9.87 -14.25
N GLY A 92 49.29 8.54 -14.27
CA GLY A 92 49.74 7.76 -13.13
C GLY A 92 48.72 7.70 -11.97
N VAL A 93 47.43 7.93 -12.22
CA VAL A 93 46.39 7.98 -11.18
C VAL A 93 45.74 6.61 -10.99
N ILE A 94 45.87 6.08 -9.77
CA ILE A 94 45.27 4.82 -9.34
C ILE A 94 44.20 5.06 -8.27
N ALA A 95 43.16 4.21 -8.29
CA ALA A 95 42.25 4.04 -7.17
C ALA A 95 42.82 2.96 -6.24
N LEU A 96 42.89 3.29 -4.96
CA LEU A 96 43.24 2.38 -3.88
C LEU A 96 41.95 1.84 -3.24
N PRO A 97 41.96 0.62 -2.69
CA PRO A 97 40.88 0.15 -1.83
C PRO A 97 40.63 1.12 -0.68
N ILE A 98 39.37 1.32 -0.33
CA ILE A 98 38.95 2.33 0.64
C ILE A 98 39.59 2.08 2.02
N GLU A 99 39.76 0.83 2.42
CA GLU A 99 40.42 0.45 3.67
C GLU A 99 41.87 0.97 3.70
N ARG A 100 42.60 0.75 2.61
CA ARG A 100 43.98 1.21 2.50
C ARG A 100 44.08 2.73 2.43
N ALA A 101 43.14 3.38 1.74
CA ALA A 101 43.08 4.83 1.68
C ALA A 101 42.82 5.44 3.07
N MET A 102 41.94 4.83 3.87
CA MET A 102 41.66 5.24 5.24
C MET A 102 42.89 5.11 6.15
N GLU A 103 43.61 3.99 6.08
CA GLU A 103 44.85 3.78 6.85
C GLU A 103 45.89 4.87 6.57
N LEU A 104 46.12 5.16 5.28
CA LEU A 104 47.09 6.17 4.86
C LEU A 104 46.67 7.58 5.29
N GLU A 105 45.38 7.90 5.23
CA GLU A 105 44.89 9.19 5.69
C GLU A 105 44.94 9.30 7.21
N GLU A 106 44.70 8.21 7.96
CA GLU A 106 44.84 8.20 9.43
C GLU A 106 46.28 8.49 9.86
N GLU A 107 47.26 7.83 9.23
CA GLU A 107 48.70 8.10 9.46
C GLU A 107 49.05 9.57 9.18
N LYS A 108 48.55 10.09 8.06
CA LYS A 108 48.73 11.49 7.67
C LYS A 108 48.09 12.46 8.67
N LEU A 109 46.88 12.16 9.15
CA LEU A 109 46.18 12.98 10.14
C LEU A 109 46.90 12.97 11.49
N LYS A 110 47.46 11.84 11.94
CA LYS A 110 48.28 11.77 13.17
C LYS A 110 49.49 12.70 13.12
N SER A 111 50.08 12.88 11.95
CA SER A 111 51.22 13.78 11.75
C SER A 111 50.84 15.27 11.68
N LYS A 112 49.55 15.59 11.50
CA LYS A 112 49.09 16.96 11.26
C LYS A 112 48.70 17.64 12.58
N PRO A 113 49.32 18.77 12.95
CA PRO A 113 48.93 19.49 14.16
C PRO A 113 47.51 20.03 14.01
N VAL A 114 46.63 19.64 14.95
CA VAL A 114 45.26 20.15 15.01
C VAL A 114 45.23 21.46 15.79
N GLY A 115 44.80 22.54 15.13
CA GLY A 115 44.50 23.83 15.77
C GLY A 115 43.01 23.96 16.09
N PRO A 116 42.63 24.82 17.04
CA PRO A 116 41.22 25.10 17.31
C PRO A 116 40.55 25.64 16.03
N SER A 117 39.50 24.96 15.57
CA SER A 117 38.75 25.41 14.41
C SER A 117 38.00 26.69 14.76
N ALA A 118 38.08 27.72 13.92
CA ALA A 118 37.24 28.91 14.02
C ALA A 118 35.77 28.65 13.63
N VAL A 119 35.43 27.41 13.26
CA VAL A 119 34.08 27.00 12.88
C VAL A 119 33.27 26.75 14.14
N LEU A 120 32.28 27.61 14.37
CA LEU A 120 31.25 27.37 15.37
C LEU A 120 30.40 26.18 14.90
N LEU A 121 30.50 25.07 15.60
CA LEU A 121 29.62 23.93 15.38
C LEU A 121 28.16 24.38 15.59
N PRO A 122 27.21 24.03 14.71
CA PRO A 122 25.81 24.42 14.87
C PRO A 122 25.21 24.05 16.24
N GLY A 123 25.68 22.96 16.85
CA GLY A 123 25.28 22.54 18.20
C GLY A 123 25.91 23.35 19.35
N ALA A 124 27.02 24.06 19.12
CA ALA A 124 27.71 24.85 20.14
C ALA A 124 26.99 26.18 20.44
N LEU A 125 26.17 26.68 19.51
CA LEU A 125 25.34 27.88 19.71
C LEU A 125 24.15 27.65 20.67
N LEU A 126 23.77 26.39 20.90
CA LEU A 126 22.63 26.03 21.77
C LEU A 126 23.03 25.79 23.23
N ARG A 127 24.33 25.73 23.54
CA ARG A 127 24.82 25.60 24.90
C ARG A 127 24.99 26.99 25.51
N GLN A 128 23.88 27.66 25.78
CA GLN A 128 23.88 28.85 26.64
C GLN A 128 24.38 28.41 28.03
N PRO A 129 25.43 29.03 28.59
CA PRO A 129 25.83 28.74 29.96
C PRO A 129 24.66 29.03 30.90
N PRO A 130 24.45 28.24 31.97
CA PRO A 130 23.34 28.46 32.89
C PRO A 130 23.41 29.89 33.43
N PRO A 131 22.26 30.60 33.53
CA PRO A 131 22.25 31.96 34.07
C PRO A 131 22.83 31.95 35.49
N PRO A 132 23.61 32.97 35.89
CA PRO A 132 24.14 33.04 37.24
C PRO A 132 22.98 32.98 38.23
N SER A 133 23.04 32.00 39.13
CA SER A 133 22.06 31.76 40.17
C SER A 133 21.77 33.05 40.94
N ALA A 134 20.51 33.48 40.94
CA ALA A 134 20.03 34.63 41.70
C ALA A 134 20.35 34.45 43.20
N PRO A 135 20.68 35.53 43.93
CA PRO A 135 20.99 35.46 45.35
C PRO A 135 19.78 34.95 46.12
N LYS A 136 20.01 33.94 46.97
CA LYS A 136 19.02 33.34 47.86
C LYS A 136 18.63 34.37 48.95
N PRO A 137 17.33 34.49 49.31
CA PRO A 137 16.89 35.39 50.38
C PRO A 137 17.43 34.98 51.76
#